data_AF-A0A2R4FKF0-F1
#
_entry.id   AF-A0A2R4FKF0-F1
#
_cell.length_a   1.000
_cell.length_b   1.000
_cell.length_c   1.000
_cell.angle_alpha   90.00
_cell.angle_beta   90.00
_cell.angle_gamma   90.00
#
_symmetry.space_group_name_H-M   'P 1'
#
loop_
_entity.id
_entity.type
_entity.pdbx_description
1 polymer ?
#
loop_
_entity_poly.entity_id
_entity_poly.type
_entity_poly.pdbx_seq_one_letter_code
_entity_poly.pdbx_strand_id
1 'polypeptide(L)'
;MSFHLADPCLWCIEGSSPAGVHHIIGPVYKPCPECLPICPDCAGTAVFPADFVCIGCFQGQMATLGLVPAFCPGCSGVAYLVRTDTLPEVTPHADH
;
A
#
# COMPACT_ATOMS: atom_id res chain seq x y z
N MET A 1 3.36 -5.86 22.63
CA MET A 1 3.56 -4.54 22.01
C MET A 1 2.31 -3.73 22.28
N SER A 2 2.38 -2.78 23.22
CA SER A 2 1.24 -1.93 23.56
C SER A 2 1.34 -0.65 22.73
N PHE A 3 0.32 -0.39 21.91
CA PHE A 3 0.18 0.87 21.20
C PHE A 3 -0.35 1.90 22.20
N HIS A 4 0.47 2.88 22.58
CA HIS A 4 0.00 3.99 23.39
C HIS A 4 -0.86 4.90 22.50
N LEU A 5 -2.19 4.69 22.53
CA LEU A 5 -3.21 5.60 21.99
C LEU A 5 -3.29 6.96 22.74
N ALA A 6 -2.33 7.27 23.61
CA ALA A 6 -2.52 8.22 24.71
C ALA A 6 -2.15 9.69 24.39
N ASP A 7 -1.68 10.02 23.19
CA ASP A 7 -1.55 11.41 22.76
C ASP A 7 -2.10 11.60 21.33
N PRO A 8 -3.07 12.50 21.11
CA PRO A 8 -3.55 12.81 19.78
C PRO A 8 -2.44 13.57 19.04
N CYS A 9 -1.68 12.86 18.21
CA CYS A 9 -0.83 13.52 17.24
C CYS A 9 -1.71 14.44 16.39
N LEU A 10 -1.54 15.76 16.55
CA LEU A 10 -2.32 16.79 15.85
C LEU A 10 -2.23 16.71 14.33
N TRP A 11 -1.29 15.90 13.83
CA TRP A 11 -0.95 15.77 12.42
C TRP A 11 -1.59 14.55 11.76
N CYS A 12 -2.10 13.59 12.55
CA CYS A 12 -2.39 12.25 12.05
C CYS A 12 -3.80 11.80 12.43
N ILE A 13 -4.48 11.15 11.48
CA ILE A 13 -5.80 10.53 11.65
C ILE A 13 -5.56 9.05 11.90
N GLU A 14 -5.81 8.60 13.13
CA GLU A 14 -5.66 7.19 13.52
C GLU A 14 -4.27 6.61 13.19
N GLY A 15 -3.21 7.40 13.40
CA GLY A 15 -1.83 6.99 13.11
C GLY A 15 -1.45 7.06 11.63
N SER A 16 -2.30 7.59 10.75
CA SER A 16 -1.99 7.86 9.34
C SER A 16 -1.90 9.36 9.05
N SER A 17 -0.95 9.77 8.20
CA SER A 17 -0.83 11.15 7.71
C SER A 17 -1.12 11.22 6.20
N PRO A 18 -1.78 12.29 5.71
CA PRO A 18 -1.95 12.52 4.28
C PRO A 18 -0.59 12.61 3.58
N ALA A 19 -0.43 11.87 2.47
CA ALA A 19 0.81 11.77 1.72
C ALA A 19 0.67 12.26 0.26
N GLY A 20 -0.35 13.06 -0.02
CA GLY A 20 -0.62 13.65 -1.33
C GLY A 20 -1.58 12.84 -2.19
N VAL A 21 -1.51 13.05 -3.51
CA VAL A 21 -2.38 12.41 -4.50
C VAL A 21 -1.52 11.68 -5.52
N HIS A 22 -1.68 10.36 -5.60
CA HIS A 22 -1.05 9.53 -6.61
C HIS A 22 -1.88 9.52 -7.89
N HIS A 23 -1.23 9.70 -9.03
CA HIS A 23 -1.88 9.87 -10.34
C HIS A 23 -2.81 8.71 -10.78
N ILE A 24 -2.60 7.48 -10.29
CA ILE A 24 -3.45 6.32 -10.60
C ILE A 24 -4.44 6.00 -9.46
N ILE A 25 -3.99 6.06 -8.21
CA ILE A 25 -4.71 5.48 -7.05
C ILE A 25 -5.30 6.57 -6.15
N GLY A 26 -5.31 7.81 -6.63
CA GLY A 26 -5.95 8.94 -5.96
C GLY A 26 -5.21 9.40 -4.70
N PRO A 27 -5.92 10.03 -3.76
CA PRO A 27 -5.37 10.44 -2.48
C PRO A 27 -4.76 9.26 -1.73
N VAL A 28 -3.62 9.48 -1.10
CA VAL A 28 -2.89 8.44 -0.36
C VAL A 28 -2.50 8.91 1.03
N TYR A 29 -2.39 7.95 1.94
CA TYR A 29 -1.88 8.10 3.29
C TYR A 29 -0.56 7.35 3.46
N LYS A 30 0.19 7.74 4.50
CA LYS A 30 1.36 7.01 5.01
C LYS A 30 1.24 6.84 6.53
N PRO A 31 1.94 5.86 7.12
CA PRO A 31 2.08 5.79 8.56
C PRO A 31 2.68 7.10 9.09
N CYS A 32 2.07 7.63 10.15
CA CYS A 32 2.49 8.87 10.77
C CYS A 32 3.90 8.72 11.34
N PRO A 33 4.90 9.51 10.90
CA PRO A 33 6.28 9.34 11.33
C PRO A 33 6.50 9.65 12.82
N GLU A 34 5.60 10.43 13.42
CA GLU A 34 5.63 10.76 14.86
C GLU A 34 5.00 9.67 15.73
N CYS A 35 4.03 8.90 15.20
CA CYS A 35 3.31 7.89 15.97
C CYS A 35 3.81 6.47 15.73
N LEU A 36 4.30 6.20 14.52
CA LEU A 36 4.63 4.86 14.05
C LEU A 36 6.05 4.85 13.48
N PRO A 37 6.82 3.79 13.74
CA PRO A 37 8.15 3.64 13.15
C PRO A 37 8.07 3.52 11.63
N ILE A 38 9.11 4.00 10.95
CA ILE A 38 9.28 3.78 9.51
C ILE A 38 9.41 2.28 9.25
N CYS A 39 8.61 1.76 8.31
CA CYS A 39 8.69 0.34 7.93
C CYS A 39 10.08 0.03 7.36
N PRO A 40 10.83 -0.96 7.91
CA PRO A 40 12.17 -1.27 7.46
C PRO A 40 12.20 -1.90 6.07
N ASP A 41 11.15 -2.64 5.68
CA ASP A 41 11.11 -3.36 4.41
C ASP A 41 10.91 -2.45 3.20
N CYS A 42 10.19 -1.34 3.36
CA CYS A 42 9.97 -0.37 2.29
C CYS A 42 10.60 1.00 2.56
N ALA A 43 11.30 1.19 3.67
CA ALA A 43 11.85 2.47 4.09
C ALA A 43 10.83 3.64 4.04
N GLY A 44 9.55 3.36 4.35
CA GLY A 44 8.46 4.35 4.34
C GLY A 44 8.02 4.83 2.96
N THR A 45 8.43 4.13 1.89
CA THR A 45 8.04 4.48 0.52
C THR A 45 6.61 4.08 0.20
N ALA A 46 6.15 2.94 0.75
CA ALA A 46 4.81 2.41 0.52
C ALA A 46 3.71 3.38 0.98
N VAL A 47 2.58 3.34 0.28
CA VAL A 47 1.42 4.23 0.48
C VAL A 47 0.13 3.42 0.65
N PHE A 48 -0.84 4.02 1.32
CA PHE A 48 -2.17 3.45 1.55
C PHE A 48 -3.20 4.29 0.80
N PRO A 49 -3.86 3.78 -0.25
CA PRO A 49 -4.89 4.52 -0.96
C PRO A 49 -6.03 4.90 -0.02
N ALA A 50 -6.56 6.13 -0.13
CA ALA A 50 -7.67 6.57 0.70
C ALA A 50 -8.95 5.76 0.42
N ASP A 51 -9.16 5.38 -0.84
CA ASP A 51 -10.30 4.57 -1.28
C ASP A 51 -10.08 3.05 -1.08
N PHE A 52 -9.10 2.67 -0.25
CA PHE A 52 -8.74 1.28 0.00
C PHE A 52 -9.74 0.61 0.96
N VAL A 53 -10.83 0.08 0.40
CA VAL A 53 -11.86 -0.61 1.18
C VAL A 53 -11.45 -2.05 1.51
N CYS A 54 -10.85 -2.76 0.55
CA CYS A 54 -10.37 -4.13 0.75
C CYS A 54 -9.25 -4.48 -0.25
N ILE A 55 -8.30 -5.35 0.15
CA ILE A 55 -7.15 -5.75 -0.71
C ILE A 55 -7.64 -6.31 -2.06
N GLY A 56 -8.60 -7.24 -2.04
CA GLY A 56 -9.13 -7.85 -3.25
C GLY A 56 -9.90 -6.86 -4.15
N CYS A 57 -10.60 -5.91 -3.54
CA CYS A 57 -11.32 -4.84 -4.23
C CYS A 57 -10.34 -3.95 -4.99
N PHE A 58 -9.27 -3.55 -4.32
CA PHE A 58 -8.22 -2.73 -4.90
C PHE A 58 -7.45 -3.49 -6.00
N GLN A 59 -7.13 -4.76 -5.78
CA GLN A 59 -6.53 -5.62 -6.82
C GLN A 59 -7.44 -5.72 -8.06
N GLY A 60 -8.74 -5.92 -7.86
CA GLY A 60 -9.72 -5.95 -8.95
C GLY A 60 -9.76 -4.63 -9.73
N GLN A 61 -9.80 -3.48 -9.03
CA GLN A 61 -9.76 -2.17 -9.65
C GLN A 61 -8.47 -1.97 -10.46
N MET A 62 -7.30 -2.32 -9.90
CA MET A 62 -6.02 -2.21 -10.60
C MET A 62 -5.98 -3.14 -11.82
N ALA A 63 -6.53 -4.35 -11.73
CA ALA A 63 -6.60 -5.28 -12.85
C ALA A 63 -7.40 -4.72 -14.03
N THR A 64 -8.48 -3.96 -13.77
CA THR A 64 -9.22 -3.26 -14.86
C THR A 64 -8.39 -2.21 -15.59
N LEU A 65 -7.32 -1.72 -14.97
CA LEU A 65 -6.37 -0.77 -15.54
C LEU A 65 -5.14 -1.47 -16.16
N GLY A 66 -5.12 -2.80 -16.20
CA GLY A 66 -3.94 -3.56 -16.63
C GLY A 66 -2.76 -3.40 -15.67
N LEU A 67 -3.05 -3.24 -14.37
CA LEU A 67 -2.07 -3.07 -13.31
C LEU A 67 -2.20 -4.17 -12.24
N VAL A 68 -1.07 -4.51 -11.64
CA VAL A 68 -0.97 -5.37 -10.46
C VAL A 68 -0.32 -4.56 -9.35
N PRO A 69 -1.01 -4.32 -8.23
CA PRO A 69 -0.41 -3.66 -7.09
C PRO A 69 0.47 -4.64 -6.35
N ALA A 70 1.65 -4.18 -5.97
CA ALA A 70 2.53 -4.95 -5.14
C ALA A 70 2.65 -4.32 -3.76
N PHE A 71 2.41 -5.16 -2.77
CA PHE A 71 2.32 -4.77 -1.38
C PHE A 71 3.66 -5.00 -0.70
N CYS A 72 4.03 -4.06 0.18
CA CYS A 72 5.16 -4.26 1.08
C CYS A 72 4.85 -5.41 2.04
N PRO A 73 5.73 -6.41 2.20
CA PRO A 73 5.49 -7.53 3.11
C PRO A 73 5.44 -7.11 4.58
N GLY A 74 6.12 -6.00 4.94
CA GLY A 74 6.17 -5.51 6.32
C GLY A 74 4.95 -4.70 6.74
N CYS A 75 4.55 -3.71 5.94
CA CYS A 75 3.45 -2.79 6.29
C CYS A 75 2.18 -2.99 5.48
N SER A 76 2.16 -3.89 4.49
CA SER A 76 1.04 -4.10 3.56
C SER A 76 0.60 -2.87 2.74
N GLY A 77 1.35 -1.77 2.80
CA GLY A 77 1.13 -0.63 1.92
C GLY A 77 1.51 -0.95 0.47
N VAL A 78 0.91 -0.24 -0.48
CA VAL A 78 1.22 -0.34 -1.91
C VAL A 78 2.60 0.26 -2.13
N ALA A 79 3.58 -0.57 -2.49
CA ALA A 79 4.95 -0.16 -2.74
C ALA A 79 5.17 0.21 -4.22
N TYR A 80 4.55 -0.54 -5.12
CA TYR A 80 4.67 -0.32 -6.56
C TYR A 80 3.41 -0.81 -7.31
N LEU A 81 3.18 -0.24 -8.50
CA LEU A 81 2.17 -0.69 -9.45
C LEU A 81 2.90 -1.22 -10.68
N VAL A 82 2.70 -2.49 -11.00
CA VAL A 82 3.32 -3.14 -12.16
C VAL A 82 2.29 -3.25 -13.27
N ARG A 83 2.68 -3.06 -14.52
CA ARG A 83 1.76 -3.34 -15.63
C ARG A 83 1.70 -4.82 -15.94
N THR A 84 0.49 -5.33 -16.17
CA THR A 84 0.27 -6.76 -16.43
C THR A 84 0.94 -7.20 -17.74
N ASP A 85 1.09 -6.32 -18.73
CA ASP A 85 1.81 -6.58 -19.99
C ASP A 85 3.32 -6.77 -19.82
N THR A 86 3.88 -6.38 -18.68
CA THR A 86 5.30 -6.55 -18.35
C THR A 86 5.58 -7.75 -17.46
N LEU A 87 4.54 -8.46 -17.02
CA LEU A 87 4.71 -9.66 -16.20
C LEU A 87 5.10 -10.85 -17.09
N PRO A 88 6.12 -11.63 -16.70
CA PRO A 88 6.48 -12.83 -17.43
C PRO A 88 5.27 -13.77 -17.49
N GLU A 89 4.99 -14.30 -18.68
CA GLU A 89 3.97 -15.32 -18.87
C GLU A 89 4.28 -16.50 -17.94
N VAL A 90 3.37 -16.76 -17.00
CA VAL A 90 3.49 -17.92 -16.11
C VAL A 90 3.14 -19.15 -16.95
N THR A 91 4.14 -19.79 -17.55
CA THR A 91 3.97 -21.14 -18.07
C THR A 91 3.57 -22.04 -16.89
N PRO A 92 2.41 -22.70 -16.93
CA PRO A 92 2.04 -23.67 -15.92
C PRO A 92 3.19 -24.69 -15.81
N HIS A 93 3.62 -25.01 -14.59
CA HIS A 93 4.53 -26.12 -14.40
C HIS A 93 3.90 -27.35 -15.06
N ALA A 94 4.60 -27.94 -16.03
CA ALA A 94 4.15 -29.17 -16.66
C ALA A 94 3.96 -30.22 -15.56
N ASP A 95 2.73 -30.71 -15.43
CA ASP A 95 2.40 -31.83 -14.54
C ASP A 95 3.31 -33.02 -14.93
N HIS A 96 4.14 -33.45 -13.97
CA HIS A 96 4.96 -34.66 -14.06
C HIS A 96 4.28 -35.81 -13.32
#